data_AF-A0A836U657-F1
#
_entry.id   AF-A0A836U657-F1
#
_cell.length_a   1.000
_cell.length_b   1.000
_cell.length_c   1.000
_cell.angle_alpha   90.00
_cell.angle_beta   90.00
_cell.angle_gamma   90.00
#
_symmetry.space_group_name_H-M   'P 1'
#
loop_
_entity.id
_entity.type
_entity.pdbx_description
1 polymer ?
#
loop_
_entity_poly.entity_id
_entity_poly.type
_entity_poly.pdbx_seq_one_letter_code
_entity_poly.pdbx_strand_id
1 'polypeptide(L)'
;MKGLKTWMDEQGVARIKLSYFGSADPALYDLEYDWLPSYILPNHGTTSVELPTTGWLAISVTNRVGVYMDMYGHGKGLFDWLKLYEPVARIGHTIWIYHIPSTPP
;
A
#
# COMPACT_ATOMS: atom_id res chain seq x y z
N MET A 1 -7.19 3.85 -8.72
CA MET A 1 -6.93 4.93 -7.74
C MET A 1 -8.21 5.62 -7.27
N LYS A 2 -9.16 6.03 -8.13
CA LYS A 2 -10.46 6.58 -7.71
C LYS A 2 -11.14 5.82 -6.55
N GLY A 3 -11.26 4.49 -6.65
CA GLY A 3 -11.88 3.69 -5.59
C GLY A 3 -11.13 3.70 -4.25
N LEU A 4 -9.80 3.89 -4.27
CA LEU A 4 -9.02 4.05 -3.04
C LEU A 4 -9.32 5.39 -2.37
N LYS A 5 -9.39 6.47 -3.16
CA LYS A 5 -9.74 7.80 -2.66
C LYS A 5 -11.14 7.82 -2.04
N THR A 6 -12.13 7.26 -2.74
CA THR A 6 -13.49 7.14 -2.21
C THR A 6 -13.51 6.37 -0.89
N TRP A 7 -12.81 5.23 -0.81
CA TRP A 7 -12.74 4.46 0.43
C TRP A 7 -12.07 5.26 1.57
N MET A 8 -10.99 5.98 1.29
CA MET A 8 -10.35 6.85 2.28
C MET A 8 -11.28 7.93 2.82
N ASP A 9 -12.04 8.58 1.93
CA ASP A 9 -13.00 9.62 2.31
C ASP A 9 -14.14 9.05 3.18
N GLU A 10 -14.68 7.89 2.81
CA GLU A 10 -15.74 7.20 3.57
C GLU A 10 -15.28 6.75 4.96
N GLN A 11 -14.01 6.36 5.10
CA GLN A 11 -13.44 5.91 6.37
C GLN A 11 -12.77 7.02 7.18
N GLY A 12 -12.73 8.26 6.67
CA GLY A 12 -12.03 9.38 7.31
C GLY A 12 -10.51 9.19 7.39
N VAL A 13 -9.92 8.43 6.47
CA VAL A 13 -8.47 8.15 6.43
C VAL A 13 -7.78 9.25 5.63
N ALA A 14 -7.13 10.17 6.34
CA ALA A 14 -6.47 11.32 5.71
C ALA A 14 -5.18 10.93 4.94
N ARG A 15 -4.44 9.92 5.40
CA ARG A 15 -3.15 9.49 4.83
C ARG A 15 -2.99 7.99 4.94
N ILE A 16 -2.44 7.34 3.90
CA ILE A 16 -2.29 5.88 3.84
C ILE A 16 -0.91 5.47 3.35
N LYS A 17 -0.38 4.34 3.82
CA LYS A 17 0.87 3.79 3.29
C LYS A 17 0.58 3.01 2.01
N LEU A 18 1.17 3.39 0.88
CA LEU A 18 0.76 2.89 -0.43
C LEU A 18 1.88 2.09 -1.12
N SER A 19 1.59 0.82 -1.43
CA SER A 19 2.35 0.03 -2.40
C SER A 19 1.51 -0.20 -3.66
N TYR A 20 1.85 0.45 -4.78
CA TYR A 20 1.03 0.41 -5.98
C TYR A 20 1.69 -0.34 -7.15
N PHE A 21 0.89 -1.12 -7.87
CA PHE A 21 1.25 -1.75 -9.14
C PHE A 21 0.29 -1.24 -10.22
N GLY A 22 0.69 -0.20 -10.92
CA GLY A 22 -0.05 0.36 -12.04
C GLY A 22 0.58 1.65 -12.54
N SER A 23 -0.02 2.22 -13.58
CA SER A 23 0.46 3.43 -14.25
C SER A 23 -0.32 4.69 -13.91
N ALA A 24 -1.41 4.58 -13.14
CA ALA A 24 -2.20 5.73 -12.73
C ALA A 24 -1.43 6.53 -11.68
N ASP A 25 -1.14 7.79 -11.99
CA ASP A 25 -0.49 8.71 -11.05
C ASP A 25 -1.44 9.00 -9.88
N PRO A 26 -1.06 8.69 -8.61
CA PRO A 26 -1.86 9.01 -7.44
C PRO A 26 -2.12 10.52 -7.27
N ALA A 27 -1.22 11.38 -7.76
CA ALA A 27 -1.37 12.84 -7.66
C ALA A 27 -2.61 13.33 -8.41
N LEU A 28 -3.06 12.60 -9.44
CA LEU A 28 -4.30 12.91 -10.17
C LEU A 28 -5.58 12.64 -9.38
N TYR A 29 -5.47 12.07 -8.18
CA TYR A 29 -6.60 11.68 -7.33
C TYR A 29 -6.56 12.33 -5.94
N ASP A 30 -5.69 13.33 -5.74
CA ASP A 30 -5.48 14.02 -4.46
C ASP A 30 -5.28 13.02 -3.29
N LEU A 31 -4.48 11.99 -3.54
CA LEU A 31 -4.18 10.95 -2.56
C LEU A 31 -2.95 11.34 -1.75
N GLU A 32 -3.15 11.55 -0.46
CA GLU A 32 -2.07 11.69 0.52
C GLU A 32 -1.57 10.30 0.92
N TYR A 33 -0.32 10.01 0.63
CA TYR A 33 0.26 8.70 0.95
C TYR A 33 1.71 8.75 1.40
N ASP A 34 2.07 7.78 2.25
CA ASP A 34 3.47 7.44 2.51
C ASP A 34 3.89 6.34 1.55
N TRP A 35 5.00 6.55 0.87
CA TRP A 35 5.48 5.60 -0.13
C TRP A 35 5.94 4.30 0.54
N LEU A 36 5.44 3.17 0.04
CA LEU A 36 6.01 1.85 0.27
C LEU A 36 6.69 1.35 -1.02
N PRO A 37 7.65 0.42 -0.92
CA PRO A 37 8.22 -0.27 -2.07
C PRO A 37 7.17 -0.68 -3.11
N SER A 38 7.35 -0.22 -4.35
CA SER A 38 6.30 -0.17 -5.38
C SER A 38 6.85 -0.26 -6.80
N TYR A 39 5.95 -0.55 -7.75
CA TYR A 39 6.26 -0.49 -9.18
C TYR A 39 5.96 0.90 -9.75
N ILE A 40 6.99 1.58 -10.26
CA ILE A 40 6.91 2.88 -10.97
C ILE A 40 6.32 4.04 -10.14
N LEU A 41 5.78 3.77 -8.96
CA LEU A 41 5.27 4.79 -8.05
C LEU A 41 6.42 5.73 -7.66
N PRO A 42 6.37 7.01 -8.05
CA PRO A 42 7.42 7.94 -7.68
C PRO A 42 7.52 8.01 -6.15
N ASN A 43 8.73 7.77 -5.64
CA ASN A 43 9.04 7.98 -4.25
C ASN A 43 9.23 9.49 -4.04
N HIS A 44 8.14 10.19 -3.72
CA HIS A 44 8.17 11.61 -3.41
C HIS A 44 8.86 11.93 -2.06
N GLY A 45 9.42 10.92 -1.38
CA GLY A 45 10.62 11.11 -0.58
C GLY A 45 10.45 11.76 0.79
N THR A 46 9.24 11.96 1.32
CA THR A 46 9.13 12.58 2.65
C THR A 46 9.38 11.62 3.81
N THR A 47 9.20 10.30 3.65
CA THR A 47 9.46 9.33 4.74
C THR A 47 9.69 7.93 4.17
N SER A 48 10.90 7.39 4.33
CA SER A 48 11.13 5.95 4.14
C SER A 48 10.44 5.23 5.29
N VAL A 49 9.43 4.41 4.98
CA VAL A 49 8.74 3.60 6.00
C VAL A 49 9.56 2.33 6.25
N GLU A 50 9.95 2.09 7.50
CA GLU A 50 10.51 0.79 7.90
C GLU A 50 9.42 -0.28 7.92
N LEU A 51 9.74 -1.46 7.40
CA LEU A 51 8.84 -2.61 7.33
C LEU A 51 9.31 -3.71 8.30
N PRO A 52 8.42 -4.40 9.03
CA PRO A 52 6.95 -4.21 9.09
C PRO A 52 6.53 -2.86 9.68
N THR A 53 5.32 -2.39 9.35
CA THR A 53 4.82 -1.08 9.78
C THR A 53 3.38 -1.17 10.28
N THR A 54 2.92 -0.13 10.98
CA THR A 54 1.58 -0.05 11.59
C THR A 54 0.66 0.92 10.84
N GLY A 55 -0.62 0.99 11.20
CA GLY A 55 -1.62 1.89 10.64
C GLY A 55 -2.27 1.37 9.35
N TRP A 56 -2.75 2.31 8.51
CA TRP A 56 -3.43 1.99 7.26
C TRP A 56 -2.43 1.73 6.13
N LEU A 57 -2.58 0.58 5.46
CA LEU A 57 -1.79 0.20 4.29
C LEU A 57 -2.73 -0.12 3.12
N ALA A 58 -2.40 0.36 1.93
CA ALA A 58 -3.02 -0.02 0.66
C ALA A 58 -1.96 -0.67 -0.23
N ILE A 59 -2.13 -1.95 -0.56
CA ILE A 59 -1.11 -2.72 -1.28
C ILE A 59 -1.73 -3.42 -2.47
N SER A 60 -1.12 -3.25 -3.64
CA SER A 60 -1.51 -3.97 -4.84
C SER A 60 -1.20 -5.46 -4.70
N VAL A 61 -2.13 -6.32 -5.08
CA VAL A 61 -1.99 -7.78 -4.93
C VAL A 61 -0.70 -8.30 -5.56
N THR A 62 -0.34 -7.75 -6.73
CA THR A 62 0.92 -8.08 -7.42
C THR A 62 2.15 -7.79 -6.58
N ASN A 63 2.18 -6.66 -5.86
CA ASN A 63 3.27 -6.31 -4.96
C ASN A 63 3.24 -7.17 -3.69
N ARG A 64 2.04 -7.40 -3.13
CA ARG A 64 1.85 -8.28 -1.95
C ARG A 64 2.46 -9.67 -2.16
N VAL A 65 2.22 -10.30 -3.32
CA VAL A 65 2.74 -11.65 -3.61
C VAL A 65 4.16 -11.64 -4.18
N GLY A 66 4.73 -10.46 -4.40
CA GLY A 66 6.13 -10.29 -4.78
C GLY A 66 6.46 -10.60 -6.24
N VAL A 67 5.49 -10.62 -7.18
CA VAL A 67 5.70 -11.08 -8.58
C VAL A 67 6.91 -10.41 -9.24
N TYR A 68 7.06 -9.10 -9.04
CA TYR A 68 8.10 -8.29 -9.65
C TYR A 68 9.01 -7.59 -8.62
N MET A 69 8.79 -7.81 -7.32
CA MET A 69 9.51 -7.07 -6.26
C MET A 69 11.02 -7.34 -6.27
N ASP A 70 11.46 -8.55 -6.64
CA ASP A 70 12.88 -8.86 -6.82
C ASP A 70 13.50 -8.07 -7.98
N MET A 71 12.76 -7.92 -9.09
CA MET A 71 13.25 -7.18 -10.27
C MET A 71 13.47 -5.69 -9.98
N TYR A 72 12.79 -5.15 -8.97
CA TYR A 72 12.94 -3.76 -8.52
C TYR A 72 13.86 -3.63 -7.29
N GLY A 73 14.52 -4.71 -6.86
CA GLY A 73 15.46 -4.68 -5.74
C GLY A 73 14.82 -4.63 -4.34
N HIS A 74 13.53 -4.95 -4.23
CA HIS A 74 12.78 -4.88 -2.96
C HIS A 74 12.66 -6.21 -2.22
N GLY A 75 12.77 -7.35 -2.93
CA GLY A 75 12.63 -8.69 -2.35
C GLY A 75 11.21 -9.25 -2.43
N LYS A 76 11.06 -10.47 -2.94
CA LYS A 76 9.77 -11.16 -3.12
C LYS A 76 8.96 -11.31 -1.82
N GLY A 77 9.65 -11.52 -0.70
CA GLY A 77 9.02 -11.74 0.61
C GLY A 77 8.73 -10.47 1.41
N LEU A 78 8.95 -9.27 0.85
CA LEU A 78 8.89 -8.01 1.59
C LEU A 78 7.56 -7.80 2.35
N PHE A 79 6.46 -8.25 1.76
CA PHE A 79 5.11 -8.10 2.30
C PHE A 79 4.54 -9.39 2.91
N ASP A 80 5.36 -10.42 3.11
CA ASP A 80 4.89 -11.73 3.61
C ASP A 80 4.31 -11.66 5.02
N TRP A 81 4.76 -10.71 5.84
CA TRP A 81 4.23 -10.46 7.19
C TRP A 81 2.73 -10.10 7.18
N LEU A 82 2.20 -9.59 6.06
CA LEU A 82 0.77 -9.32 5.89
C LEU A 82 -0.09 -10.58 5.72
N LYS A 83 0.51 -11.77 5.59
CA LYS A 83 -0.23 -13.04 5.61
C LYS A 83 -0.89 -13.28 6.97
N LEU A 84 -0.40 -12.64 8.03
CA LEU A 84 -0.94 -12.71 9.37
C LEU A 84 -2.16 -11.81 9.59
N TYR A 85 -2.52 -10.97 8.61
CA TYR A 85 -3.58 -9.97 8.73
C TYR A 85 -4.62 -10.16 7.63
N GLU A 86 -5.89 -10.07 8.00
CA GLU A 86 -6.98 -10.04 7.04
C GLU A 86 -7.15 -8.63 6.45
N PRO A 87 -7.34 -8.50 5.13
CA PRO A 87 -7.61 -7.22 4.52
C PRO A 87 -8.99 -6.69 4.94
N VAL A 88 -9.05 -5.45 5.39
CA VAL A 88 -10.28 -4.74 5.79
C VAL A 88 -11.15 -4.43 4.57
N ALA A 89 -10.52 -4.18 3.42
CA ALA A 89 -11.22 -3.92 2.17
C ALA A 89 -10.42 -4.39 0.95
N ARG A 90 -11.13 -4.60 -0.16
CA ARG A 90 -10.54 -4.96 -1.47
C ARG A 90 -11.10 -4.03 -2.53
N ILE A 91 -10.28 -3.10 -3.00
CA ILE A 91 -10.67 -2.10 -3.99
C ILE A 91 -10.37 -2.62 -5.40
N GLY A 92 -11.40 -2.71 -6.23
CA GLY A 92 -11.27 -3.10 -7.64
C GLY A 92 -10.63 -4.48 -7.86
N HIS A 93 -10.63 -5.35 -6.85
CA HIS A 93 -9.95 -6.65 -6.79
C HIS A 93 -8.41 -6.61 -6.86
N THR A 94 -7.80 -5.43 -7.06
CA THR A 94 -6.35 -5.30 -7.29
C THR A 94 -5.61 -4.62 -6.15
N ILE A 95 -6.29 -3.90 -5.26
CA ILE A 95 -5.69 -3.22 -4.10
C ILE A 95 -6.35 -3.74 -2.82
N TRP A 96 -5.54 -4.25 -1.90
CA TRP A 96 -6.01 -4.72 -0.60
C TRP A 96 -5.63 -3.72 0.48
N ILE A 97 -6.57 -3.45 1.37
CA ILE A 97 -6.42 -2.50 2.47
C ILE A 97 -6.21 -3.27 3.77
N TYR A 98 -5.21 -2.88 4.55
CA TYR A 98 -4.95 -3.41 5.89
C TYR A 98 -5.01 -2.31 6.93
N HIS A 99 -5.41 -2.70 8.12
CA HIS A 99 -5.20 -1.92 9.33
C HIS A 99 -4.32 -2.72 10.27
N ILE A 100 -3.09 -2.25 10.47
CA ILE A 100 -2.12 -2.93 11.32
C ILE A 100 -2.10 -2.19 12.67
N PRO A 101 -2.40 -2.87 13.79
CA PRO A 101 -2.45 -2.23 15.09
C PRO A 101 -1.07 -1.66 15.47
N SER A 102 -1.07 -0.54 16.20
CA SER A 102 0.14 0.12 16.71
C SER A 102 0.90 -0.73 17.72
N THR A 103 0.22 -1.72 18.30
CA THR A 103 0.75 -2.68 19.25
C THR A 103 0.80 -4.05 18.56
N PRO A 104 1.96 -4.75 18.56
CA PRO A 104 2.01 -6.12 18.06
C PRO A 104 1.04 -7.01 18.87
N PRO A 105 0.43 -8.04 18.25
CA PRO A 105 -0.32 -9.05 18.98
C PRO A 105 0.55 -9.85 19.96
#